data_AF-A0A7S2E601-F1
#
_entry.id   AF-A0A7S2E601-F1
#
_cell.length_a   1.000
_cell.length_b   1.000
_cell.length_c   1.000
_cell.angle_alpha   90.00
_cell.angle_beta   90.00
_cell.angle_gamma   90.00
#
_symmetry.space_group_name_H-M   'P 1'
#
loop_
_entity.id
_entity.type
_entity.pdbx_description
1 polymer ?
#
loop_
_entity_poly.entity_id
_entity_poly.type
_entity_poly.pdbx_seq_one_letter_code
_entity_poly.pdbx_strand_id
1 'polypeptide(L)'
;MITSENAGTYAGILSSSFMVGRFMGSYPWGKCADMYGRKFVLIWSLIGSGLGSIGFGFSNSFTMAVILRFLLGLVNSIIGTTKTVVSELSYLQHLPSSAFPHANETENEQQQQREEEQRKLNKERESKMMGLVVGMRGWGYLMAPAIGGFLSEPLQRFPDSKLIRYCCDGYGNHDNDETTATACHWLLSHYPFVLPNIIGMIFCFVTAWAVYVYIEETLPIEQRRDGKYLFLDLAQFLCAQIKGFFKCCCCGWNYGSTGKGNMTLSEEESYTIKEESQNLLPLTTTPQMKATTYASTSSQNDQRNDDISNRHNIGSSSTSLASQSSVETATSTPPPTPTMRSIWSRPKTRHHLESYGLFSFIVTCVDEAFPLYCISQTGGLGLSEQSIGSILSGAGILFAFFQYGVYSIVVAKFGLYKSLKIGCLVGIMPIILIPLSMLWKEDKVEGGDVENNEYGDKHLNWKIYTFLVLVLGISKIFCCLFFASVSVAMNQSVPLSSRG
;
A
#
# COMPACT_ATOMS: atom_id res chain seq x y z
N MET A 1 23.99 29.61 1.06
CA MET A 1 22.75 29.77 1.87
C MET A 1 21.58 29.36 1.00
N ILE A 2 20.51 28.82 1.59
CA ILE A 2 19.28 28.52 0.84
C ILE A 2 18.57 29.86 0.60
N THR A 3 18.44 30.27 -0.66
CA THR A 3 17.65 31.44 -1.06
C THR A 3 16.20 31.00 -1.35
N SER A 4 15.26 31.94 -1.28
CA SER A 4 13.84 31.71 -1.63
C SER A 4 13.67 31.14 -3.04
N GLU A 5 14.49 31.58 -3.99
CA GLU A 5 14.56 31.07 -5.37
C GLU A 5 14.90 29.58 -5.45
N ASN A 6 15.85 29.10 -4.62
CA ASN A 6 16.29 27.70 -4.63
C ASN A 6 15.51 26.80 -3.67
N ALA A 7 14.66 27.36 -2.79
CA ALA A 7 13.95 26.62 -1.75
C ALA A 7 13.10 25.47 -2.31
N GLY A 8 12.45 25.66 -3.47
CA GLY A 8 11.68 24.61 -4.14
C GLY A 8 12.54 23.42 -4.58
N THR A 9 13.76 23.67 -5.08
CA THR A 9 14.72 22.62 -5.45
C THR A 9 15.17 21.83 -4.23
N TYR A 10 15.51 22.51 -3.13
CA TYR A 10 15.90 21.86 -1.88
C TYR A 10 14.76 21.03 -1.26
N ALA A 11 13.52 21.55 -1.29
CA ALA A 11 12.34 20.81 -0.86
C ALA A 11 12.11 19.54 -1.70
N GLY A 12 12.19 19.65 -3.04
CA GLY A 12 12.05 18.52 -3.95
C GLY A 12 13.11 17.42 -3.74
N ILE A 13 14.37 17.80 -3.46
CA ILE A 13 15.43 16.84 -3.09
C ILE A 13 15.10 16.14 -1.76
N LEU A 14 14.57 16.87 -0.78
CA LEU A 14 14.24 16.34 0.54
C LEU A 14 13.03 15.38 0.54
N SER A 15 12.03 15.65 -0.30
CA SER A 15 10.86 14.78 -0.48
C SER A 15 11.19 13.55 -1.35
N SER A 16 12.00 13.72 -2.40
CA SER A 16 12.43 12.60 -3.25
C SER A 16 13.36 11.63 -2.53
N SER A 17 14.26 12.07 -1.64
CA SER A 17 15.14 11.15 -0.89
C SER A 17 14.35 10.17 -0.02
N PHE A 18 13.27 10.62 0.61
CA PHE A 18 12.32 9.77 1.35
C PHE A 18 11.65 8.75 0.43
N MET A 19 11.18 9.15 -0.76
CA MET A 19 10.55 8.22 -1.72
C MET A 19 11.54 7.17 -2.27
N VAL A 20 12.80 7.55 -2.53
CA VAL A 20 13.85 6.62 -2.94
C VAL A 20 14.15 5.60 -1.83
N GLY A 21 14.26 6.06 -0.57
CA GLY A 21 14.40 5.18 0.59
C GLY A 21 13.26 4.15 0.68
N ARG A 22 12.01 4.60 0.54
CA ARG A 22 10.82 3.72 0.56
C ARG A 22 10.82 2.70 -0.57
N PHE A 23 11.20 3.12 -1.77
CA PHE A 23 11.31 2.20 -2.91
C PHE A 23 12.33 1.09 -2.61
N MET A 24 13.52 1.44 -2.12
CA MET A 24 14.57 0.48 -1.75
C MET A 24 14.17 -0.43 -0.58
N GLY A 25 13.45 0.11 0.42
CA GLY A 25 12.97 -0.66 1.58
C GLY A 25 11.82 -1.63 1.27
N SER A 26 10.98 -1.31 0.29
CA SER A 26 9.70 -2.01 0.05
C SER A 26 9.81 -3.52 -0.11
N TYR A 27 10.76 -4.01 -0.93
CA TYR A 27 10.94 -5.43 -1.19
C TYR A 27 11.60 -6.22 -0.03
N PRO A 28 12.70 -5.75 0.61
CA PRO A 28 13.21 -6.40 1.83
C PRO A 28 12.16 -6.48 2.94
N TRP A 29 11.40 -5.41 3.19
CA TRP A 29 10.38 -5.44 4.23
C TRP A 29 9.18 -6.31 3.88
N GLY A 30 8.81 -6.44 2.61
CA GLY A 30 7.83 -7.43 2.15
C GLY A 30 8.24 -8.85 2.53
N LYS A 31 9.46 -9.26 2.13
CA LYS A 31 10.02 -10.56 2.55
C LYS A 31 10.13 -10.72 4.06
N CYS A 32 10.47 -9.65 4.78
CA CYS A 32 10.53 -9.66 6.24
C CYS A 32 9.15 -9.94 6.87
N ALA A 33 8.07 -9.42 6.28
CA ALA A 33 6.70 -9.66 6.74
C ALA A 33 6.28 -11.12 6.48
N ASP A 34 6.66 -11.67 5.33
CA ASP A 34 6.40 -13.07 4.97
C ASP A 34 7.18 -14.07 5.86
N MET A 35 8.35 -13.69 6.39
CA MET A 35 9.21 -14.57 7.22
C MET A 35 8.98 -14.44 8.74
N TYR A 36 8.84 -13.22 9.27
CA TYR A 36 8.78 -12.97 10.71
C TYR A 36 7.39 -12.56 11.21
N GLY A 37 6.47 -12.31 10.29
CA GLY A 37 5.11 -11.86 10.58
C GLY A 37 4.88 -10.39 10.24
N ARG A 38 3.62 -10.09 9.92
CA ARG A 38 3.15 -8.77 9.52
C ARG A 38 3.14 -7.81 10.73
N LYS A 39 2.75 -8.28 11.92
CA LYS A 39 2.77 -7.53 13.20
C LYS A 39 4.20 -7.11 13.57
N PHE A 40 5.16 -8.02 13.40
CA PHE A 40 6.58 -7.74 13.66
C PHE A 40 7.09 -6.56 12.82
N VAL A 41 6.85 -6.59 11.50
CA VAL A 41 7.28 -5.52 10.59
C VAL A 41 6.59 -4.20 10.89
N LEU A 42 5.30 -4.20 11.24
CA LEU A 42 4.57 -2.97 11.60
C LEU A 42 5.19 -2.30 12.84
N ILE A 43 5.46 -3.05 13.90
CA ILE A 43 6.05 -2.51 15.15
C ILE A 43 7.42 -1.89 14.89
N TRP A 44 8.33 -2.61 14.21
CA TRP A 44 9.66 -2.08 13.91
C TRP A 44 9.65 -0.90 12.94
N SER A 45 8.75 -0.89 11.95
CA SER A 45 8.55 0.25 11.05
C SER A 45 8.10 1.50 11.82
N LEU A 46 7.20 1.34 12.81
CA LEU A 46 6.69 2.44 13.64
C LEU A 46 7.75 2.98 14.61
N ILE A 47 8.47 2.10 15.33
CA ILE A 47 9.56 2.50 16.24
C ILE A 47 10.66 3.22 15.45
N GLY A 48 11.09 2.67 14.32
CA GLY A 48 12.09 3.29 13.46
C GLY A 48 11.63 4.62 12.84
N SER A 49 10.34 4.75 12.50
CA SER A 49 9.77 6.02 12.06
C SER A 49 9.78 7.07 13.17
N GLY A 50 9.47 6.69 14.42
CA GLY A 50 9.53 7.57 15.59
C GLY A 50 10.96 8.05 15.90
N LEU A 51 11.92 7.12 15.93
CA LEU A 51 13.35 7.43 16.13
C LEU A 51 13.94 8.29 14.99
N GLY A 52 13.54 8.00 13.75
CA GLY A 52 13.90 8.84 12.60
C GLY A 52 13.30 10.24 12.69
N SER A 53 12.02 10.35 13.06
CA SER A 53 11.30 11.62 13.23
C SER A 53 12.03 12.54 14.21
N ILE A 54 12.37 12.05 15.41
CA ILE A 54 13.10 12.87 16.38
C ILE A 54 14.52 13.22 15.90
N GLY A 55 15.23 12.30 15.24
CA GLY A 55 16.53 12.58 14.63
C GLY A 55 16.45 13.68 13.55
N PHE A 56 15.40 13.68 12.73
CA PHE A 56 15.12 14.73 11.74
C PHE A 56 14.81 16.08 12.40
N GLY A 57 14.11 16.08 13.53
CA GLY A 57 13.88 17.28 14.36
C GLY A 57 15.18 17.94 14.85
N PHE A 58 16.25 17.16 15.03
CA PHE A 58 17.59 17.62 15.41
C PHE A 58 18.55 17.84 14.22
N SER A 59 18.05 18.06 13.00
CA SER A 59 18.90 18.24 11.81
C SER A 59 19.31 19.69 11.56
N ASN A 60 20.61 19.98 11.72
CA ASN A 60 21.21 21.31 11.51
C ASN A 60 21.83 21.52 10.12
N SER A 61 21.84 20.50 9.27
CA SER A 61 22.45 20.55 7.94
C SER A 61 21.53 19.92 6.92
N PHE A 62 21.43 20.52 5.74
CA PHE A 62 20.64 19.98 4.64
C PHE A 62 21.06 18.54 4.29
N THR A 63 22.35 18.23 4.31
CA THR A 63 22.85 16.86 4.08
C THR A 63 22.37 15.88 5.14
N MET A 64 22.37 16.30 6.42
CA MET A 64 21.83 15.49 7.53
C MET A 64 20.32 15.27 7.37
N ALA A 65 19.57 16.32 7.03
CA ALA A 65 18.13 16.24 6.76
C ALA A 65 17.81 15.27 5.60
N VAL A 66 18.57 15.30 4.50
CA VAL A 66 18.42 14.40 3.35
C VAL A 66 18.73 12.94 3.71
N ILE A 67 19.82 12.68 4.43
CA ILE A 67 20.20 11.34 4.89
C ILE A 67 19.13 10.78 5.82
N LEU A 68 18.68 11.57 6.80
CA LEU A 68 17.64 11.15 7.72
C LEU A 68 16.34 10.85 6.98
N ARG A 69 15.87 11.74 6.08
CA ARG A 69 14.67 11.48 5.27
C ARG A 69 14.78 10.20 4.43
N PHE A 70 15.94 9.93 3.84
CA PHE A 70 16.19 8.65 3.17
C PHE A 70 16.05 7.46 4.12
N LEU A 71 16.62 7.52 5.33
CA LEU A 71 16.53 6.46 6.35
C LEU A 71 15.10 6.27 6.88
N LEU A 72 14.34 7.34 7.15
CA LEU A 72 12.90 7.25 7.46
C LEU A 72 12.16 6.54 6.34
N GLY A 73 12.50 6.84 5.08
CA GLY A 73 11.91 6.18 3.93
C GLY A 73 12.22 4.68 3.92
N LEU A 74 13.49 4.32 4.11
CA LEU A 74 13.99 2.94 4.10
C LEU A 74 13.32 2.05 5.16
N VAL A 75 12.93 2.61 6.31
CA VAL A 75 12.28 1.88 7.42
C VAL A 75 10.74 1.89 7.33
N ASN A 76 10.14 2.72 6.47
CA ASN A 76 8.69 2.88 6.41
C ASN A 76 8.00 1.88 5.46
N SER A 77 7.73 0.67 5.96
CA SER A 77 6.94 -0.37 5.26
C SER A 77 5.43 -0.34 5.57
N ILE A 78 4.97 0.55 6.45
CA ILE A 78 3.64 0.49 7.10
C ILE A 78 2.50 0.30 6.09
N ILE A 79 2.46 1.13 5.03
CA ILE A 79 1.35 1.12 4.04
C ILE A 79 1.25 -0.22 3.30
N GLY A 80 2.37 -0.89 3.02
CA GLY A 80 2.36 -2.20 2.36
C GLY A 80 1.81 -3.26 3.30
N THR A 81 2.44 -3.39 4.48
CA THR A 81 2.10 -4.43 5.45
C THR A 81 0.66 -4.30 5.98
N THR A 82 0.14 -3.09 6.20
CA THR A 82 -1.27 -2.89 6.61
C THR A 82 -2.25 -3.37 5.54
N LYS A 83 -1.96 -3.14 4.25
CA LYS A 83 -2.80 -3.66 3.16
C LYS A 83 -2.79 -5.18 3.09
N THR A 84 -1.63 -5.80 3.33
CA THR A 84 -1.47 -7.26 3.41
C THR A 84 -2.32 -7.84 4.53
N VAL A 85 -2.19 -7.33 5.77
CA VAL A 85 -3.00 -7.76 6.93
C VAL A 85 -4.50 -7.64 6.65
N VAL A 86 -4.93 -6.52 6.09
CA VAL A 86 -6.35 -6.27 5.77
C VAL A 86 -6.88 -7.21 4.69
N SER A 87 -6.06 -7.52 3.68
CA SER A 87 -6.38 -8.54 2.68
C SER A 87 -6.56 -9.91 3.35
N GLU A 88 -5.61 -10.34 4.17
CA GLU A 88 -5.62 -11.66 4.83
C GLU A 88 -6.82 -11.81 5.79
N LEU A 89 -7.07 -10.81 6.64
CA LEU A 89 -8.25 -10.79 7.54
C LEU A 89 -9.59 -10.88 6.79
N SER A 90 -9.67 -10.34 5.57
CA SER A 90 -10.89 -10.41 4.73
C SER A 90 -11.21 -11.84 4.25
N TYR A 91 -10.21 -12.73 4.25
CA TYR A 91 -10.36 -14.14 3.88
C TYR A 91 -10.53 -15.07 5.09
N LEU A 92 -9.89 -14.79 6.23
CA LEU A 92 -9.93 -15.63 7.44
C LEU A 92 -11.31 -15.71 8.12
N GLN A 93 -12.16 -14.69 7.96
CA GLN A 93 -13.46 -14.61 8.63
C GLN A 93 -14.54 -15.45 7.90
N HIS A 94 -14.53 -16.76 8.07
CA HIS A 94 -15.59 -17.66 7.59
C HIS A 94 -16.92 -17.39 8.31
N LEU A 95 -18.04 -17.43 7.58
CA LEU A 95 -19.38 -17.41 8.19
C LEU A 95 -19.80 -18.82 8.63
N PRO A 96 -20.60 -18.96 9.71
CA PRO A 96 -21.14 -20.26 10.10
C PRO A 96 -22.08 -20.79 9.01
N SER A 97 -22.11 -22.12 8.84
CA SER A 97 -22.88 -22.78 7.78
C SER A 97 -24.38 -22.46 7.76
N SER A 98 -24.94 -22.00 8.89
CA SER A 98 -26.33 -21.56 9.06
C SER A 98 -26.63 -20.17 8.50
N ALA A 99 -25.62 -19.40 8.08
CA ALA A 99 -25.82 -18.10 7.44
C ALA A 99 -26.26 -18.21 5.97
N PHE A 100 -26.14 -19.41 5.38
CA PHE A 100 -26.44 -19.68 3.97
C PHE A 100 -27.82 -20.35 3.85
N PRO A 101 -28.70 -19.93 2.91
CA PRO A 101 -30.00 -20.54 2.73
C PRO A 101 -29.90 -22.03 2.36
N HIS A 102 -30.71 -22.88 3.00
CA HIS A 102 -30.85 -24.28 2.60
C HIS A 102 -31.73 -24.39 1.34
N ALA A 103 -31.09 -24.56 0.19
CA ALA A 103 -31.76 -24.90 -1.07
C ALA A 103 -31.96 -26.43 -1.19
N ASN A 104 -33.00 -26.85 -1.93
CA ASN A 104 -33.31 -28.27 -2.21
C ASN A 104 -32.38 -28.86 -3.30
N GLU A 105 -31.07 -28.63 -3.19
CA GLU A 105 -30.04 -29.04 -4.15
C GLU A 105 -29.15 -30.14 -3.57
N THR A 106 -28.35 -30.81 -4.41
CA THR A 106 -27.43 -31.86 -3.94
C THR A 106 -26.30 -31.29 -3.07
N GLU A 107 -25.71 -32.10 -2.18
CA GLU A 107 -24.68 -31.64 -1.23
C GLU A 107 -23.48 -30.96 -1.92
N ASN A 108 -23.10 -31.46 -3.11
CA ASN A 108 -22.03 -30.89 -3.94
C ASN A 108 -22.40 -29.49 -4.48
N GLU A 109 -23.63 -29.32 -4.98
CA GLU A 109 -24.13 -28.02 -5.46
C GLU A 109 -24.21 -27.01 -4.30
N GLN A 110 -24.75 -27.44 -3.15
CA GLN A 110 -24.77 -26.61 -1.93
C GLN A 110 -23.37 -26.21 -1.45
N GLN A 111 -22.37 -27.10 -1.55
CA GLN A 111 -20.99 -26.75 -1.21
C GLN A 111 -20.42 -25.72 -2.21
N GLN A 112 -20.62 -25.95 -3.51
CA GLN A 112 -20.13 -25.04 -4.55
C GLN A 112 -20.78 -23.64 -4.46
N GLN A 113 -22.10 -23.57 -4.18
CA GLN A 113 -22.79 -22.29 -3.96
C GLN A 113 -22.27 -21.56 -2.72
N ARG A 114 -22.11 -22.25 -1.58
CA ARG A 114 -21.55 -21.65 -0.34
C ARG A 114 -20.14 -21.12 -0.57
N GLU A 115 -19.30 -21.85 -1.30
CA GLU A 115 -17.97 -21.37 -1.68
C GLU A 115 -18.03 -20.12 -2.58
N GLU A 116 -18.93 -20.07 -3.55
CA GLU A 116 -19.07 -18.89 -4.42
C GLU A 116 -19.60 -17.66 -3.65
N GLU A 117 -20.57 -17.85 -2.78
CA GLU A 117 -21.12 -16.78 -1.94
C GLU A 117 -20.09 -16.27 -0.92
N GLN A 118 -19.40 -17.16 -0.22
CA GLN A 118 -18.28 -16.79 0.65
C GLN A 118 -17.18 -16.04 -0.13
N ARG A 119 -16.86 -16.45 -1.37
CA ARG A 119 -15.91 -15.73 -2.25
C ARG A 119 -16.41 -14.34 -2.65
N LYS A 120 -17.73 -14.14 -2.86
CA LYS A 120 -18.32 -12.82 -3.12
C LYS A 120 -18.22 -11.93 -1.88
N LEU A 121 -18.60 -12.44 -0.71
CA LEU A 121 -18.52 -11.73 0.58
C LEU A 121 -17.09 -11.35 0.97
N ASN A 122 -16.10 -12.24 0.74
CA ASN A 122 -14.68 -11.94 0.98
C ASN A 122 -14.21 -10.74 0.14
N LYS A 123 -14.56 -10.71 -1.15
CA LYS A 123 -14.21 -9.58 -2.06
C LYS A 123 -14.90 -8.28 -1.64
N GLU A 124 -16.14 -8.35 -1.16
CA GLU A 124 -16.87 -7.17 -0.69
C GLU A 124 -16.25 -6.61 0.60
N ARG A 125 -15.88 -7.48 1.56
CA ARG A 125 -15.16 -7.09 2.78
C ARG A 125 -13.79 -6.50 2.47
N GLU A 126 -13.00 -7.17 1.64
CA GLU A 126 -11.69 -6.67 1.16
C GLU A 126 -11.84 -5.26 0.57
N SER A 127 -12.83 -5.06 -0.29
CA SER A 127 -13.13 -3.75 -0.88
C SER A 127 -13.47 -2.69 0.16
N LYS A 128 -14.37 -2.97 1.10
CA LYS A 128 -14.77 -2.03 2.16
C LYS A 128 -13.61 -1.69 3.09
N MET A 129 -12.83 -2.69 3.50
CA MET A 129 -11.68 -2.50 4.39
C MET A 129 -10.54 -1.75 3.68
N MET A 130 -10.24 -2.04 2.41
CA MET A 130 -9.26 -1.28 1.63
C MET A 130 -9.66 0.19 1.44
N GLY A 131 -10.94 0.47 1.18
CA GLY A 131 -11.48 1.83 1.15
C GLY A 131 -11.24 2.56 2.48
N LEU A 132 -11.55 1.91 3.60
CA LEU A 132 -11.33 2.47 4.94
C LEU A 132 -9.83 2.74 5.22
N VAL A 133 -8.96 1.78 4.94
CA VAL A 133 -7.51 1.86 5.20
C VAL A 133 -6.83 2.97 4.40
N VAL A 134 -7.12 3.08 3.10
CA VAL A 134 -6.55 4.16 2.27
C VAL A 134 -7.16 5.51 2.69
N GLY A 135 -8.44 5.50 3.09
CA GLY A 135 -9.16 6.65 3.63
C GLY A 135 -8.61 7.20 4.95
N MET A 136 -8.05 6.35 5.82
CA MET A 136 -7.45 6.78 7.10
C MET A 136 -6.31 7.78 6.92
N ARG A 137 -5.68 7.87 5.74
CA ARG A 137 -4.71 8.93 5.40
C ARG A 137 -5.29 10.34 5.57
N GLY A 138 -6.61 10.52 5.54
CA GLY A 138 -7.27 11.81 5.74
C GLY A 138 -7.07 12.41 7.13
N TRP A 139 -7.03 11.58 8.16
CA TRP A 139 -6.69 12.04 9.52
C TRP A 139 -5.24 12.55 9.58
N GLY A 140 -4.33 11.95 8.81
CA GLY A 140 -2.97 12.47 8.63
C GLY A 140 -2.93 13.82 7.92
N TYR A 141 -3.69 14.00 6.85
CA TYR A 141 -3.79 15.30 6.15
C TYR A 141 -4.49 16.39 6.98
N LEU A 142 -5.38 16.02 7.89
CA LEU A 142 -5.97 16.94 8.86
C LEU A 142 -4.95 17.32 9.95
N MET A 143 -4.36 16.34 10.63
CA MET A 143 -3.58 16.60 11.84
C MET A 143 -2.14 17.03 11.56
N ALA A 144 -1.46 16.47 10.56
CA ALA A 144 -0.03 16.76 10.35
C ALA A 144 0.25 18.23 9.94
N PRO A 145 -0.52 18.86 9.04
CA PRO A 145 -0.34 20.28 8.70
C PRO A 145 -0.77 21.20 9.84
N ALA A 146 -1.86 20.87 10.56
CA ALA A 146 -2.29 21.60 11.75
C ALA A 146 -1.21 21.59 12.85
N ILE A 147 -0.71 20.41 13.24
CA ILE A 147 0.33 20.26 14.27
C ILE A 147 1.66 20.86 13.79
N GLY A 148 2.04 20.60 12.53
CA GLY A 148 3.28 21.08 11.94
C GLY A 148 3.36 22.60 11.90
N GLY A 149 2.36 23.27 11.32
CA GLY A 149 2.32 24.73 11.19
C GLY A 149 1.92 25.49 12.47
N PHE A 150 1.34 24.82 13.47
CA PHE A 150 1.03 25.44 14.78
C PHE A 150 2.21 25.36 15.75
N LEU A 151 3.10 24.37 15.60
CA LEU A 151 4.25 24.14 16.49
C LEU A 151 5.62 24.41 15.84
N SER A 152 5.65 24.77 14.56
CA SER A 152 6.78 25.45 13.94
C SER A 152 7.02 26.80 14.63
N GLU A 153 8.29 27.12 14.91
CA GLU A 153 8.73 28.41 15.46
C GLU A 153 8.02 28.81 16.79
N PRO A 154 8.04 27.95 17.82
CA PRO A 154 7.26 28.16 19.05
C PRO A 154 7.60 29.48 19.76
N LEU A 155 8.86 29.92 19.70
CA LEU A 155 9.35 31.17 20.31
C LEU A 155 8.70 32.43 19.72
N GLN A 156 8.45 32.47 18.42
CA GLN A 156 7.71 33.57 17.79
C GLN A 156 6.21 33.48 18.08
N ARG A 157 5.67 32.26 18.18
CA ARG A 157 4.22 32.03 18.22
C ARG A 157 3.58 32.17 19.61
N PHE A 158 4.31 31.86 20.68
CA PHE A 158 3.76 31.87 22.05
C PHE A 158 4.62 32.67 23.07
N PRO A 159 4.97 33.94 22.79
CA PRO A 159 5.90 34.72 23.61
C PRO A 159 5.49 34.81 25.09
N ASP A 160 4.18 34.91 25.39
CA ASP A 160 3.66 34.97 26.76
C ASP A 160 3.34 33.61 27.41
N SER A 161 3.58 32.49 26.72
CA SER A 161 3.27 31.18 27.31
C SER A 161 4.16 30.89 28.51
N LYS A 162 3.58 30.34 29.58
CA LYS A 162 4.34 29.96 30.79
C LYS A 162 5.47 28.98 30.50
N LEU A 163 5.33 28.14 29.48
CA LEU A 163 6.38 27.24 29.02
C LEU A 163 7.59 28.02 28.47
N ILE A 164 7.34 29.00 27.60
CA ILE A 164 8.41 29.80 26.99
C ILE A 164 8.99 30.78 27.99
N ARG A 165 8.19 31.42 28.85
CA ARG A 165 8.71 32.19 30.00
C ARG A 165 9.59 31.33 30.90
N TYR A 166 9.22 30.10 31.24
CA TYR A 166 10.09 29.19 32.02
C TYR A 166 11.33 28.70 31.25
N CYS A 167 11.33 28.81 29.92
CA CYS A 167 12.48 28.52 29.07
C CYS A 167 13.37 29.75 28.81
N CYS A 168 12.84 30.98 28.91
CA CYS A 168 13.58 32.23 28.75
C CYS A 168 14.07 32.77 30.09
N ASP A 169 13.15 32.90 31.06
CA ASP A 169 13.42 33.27 32.44
C ASP A 169 13.86 32.02 33.20
N GLY A 170 15.17 31.87 33.41
CA GLY A 170 15.71 30.85 34.31
C GLY A 170 15.11 30.98 35.72
N TYR A 171 15.05 29.88 36.46
CA TYR A 171 14.45 29.84 37.81
C TYR A 171 15.24 30.69 38.81
N GLY A 172 14.91 31.99 38.87
CA GLY A 172 15.35 32.95 39.87
C GLY A 172 16.81 33.37 39.80
N ASN A 173 17.08 34.50 39.15
CA ASN A 173 17.85 35.59 39.80
C ASN A 173 17.58 36.92 39.10
N HIS A 174 17.45 37.99 39.88
CA HIS A 174 17.02 39.31 39.41
C HIS A 174 18.20 40.25 39.10
N ASP A 175 19.41 39.69 38.98
CA ASP A 175 20.68 40.40 38.90
C ASP A 175 21.28 40.31 37.48
N ASN A 176 20.92 41.29 36.63
CA ASN A 176 21.72 41.93 35.57
C ASN A 176 22.73 41.11 34.73
N ASP A 177 22.53 39.82 34.48
CA ASP A 177 23.37 39.02 33.58
C ASP A 177 22.56 38.56 32.36
N GLU A 178 22.75 39.28 31.25
CA GLU A 178 21.99 39.22 29.98
C GLU A 178 22.17 37.87 29.22
N THR A 179 22.88 36.92 29.83
CA THR A 179 23.53 35.79 29.15
C THR A 179 22.94 34.41 29.50
N THR A 180 21.98 34.32 30.42
CA THR A 180 21.46 33.03 30.94
C THR A 180 20.23 32.52 30.16
N ALA A 181 20.35 32.36 28.85
CA ALA A 181 19.33 31.67 28.06
C ALA A 181 19.22 30.20 28.51
N THR A 182 18.11 29.80 29.14
CA THR A 182 17.92 28.43 29.64
C THR A 182 18.10 27.41 28.51
N ALA A 183 18.60 26.21 28.82
CA ALA A 183 18.87 25.16 27.84
C ALA A 183 17.68 24.84 26.91
N CYS A 184 16.44 25.04 27.38
CA CYS A 184 15.23 24.95 26.58
C CYS A 184 15.12 26.04 25.49
N HIS A 185 15.41 27.31 25.80
CA HIS A 185 15.42 28.39 24.80
C HIS A 185 16.50 28.15 23.74
N TRP A 186 17.71 27.73 24.16
CA TRP A 186 18.75 27.30 23.22
C TRP A 186 18.27 26.15 22.32
N LEU A 187 17.62 25.13 22.89
CA LEU A 187 17.10 23.99 22.14
C LEU A 187 16.05 24.39 21.10
N LEU A 188 15.08 25.23 21.48
CA LEU A 188 13.96 25.64 20.62
C LEU A 188 14.36 26.68 19.56
N SER A 189 15.35 27.53 19.85
CA SER A 189 15.90 28.48 18.88
C SER A 189 16.83 27.79 17.87
N HIS A 190 17.61 26.79 18.31
CA HIS A 190 18.51 26.05 17.44
C HIS A 190 17.79 24.98 16.60
N TYR A 191 16.71 24.38 17.12
CA TYR A 191 15.92 23.32 16.47
C TYR A 191 14.41 23.67 16.39
N PRO A 192 13.97 24.58 15.51
CA PRO A 192 12.58 25.04 15.44
C PRO A 192 11.57 23.94 15.09
N PHE A 193 12.02 22.83 14.48
CA PHE A 193 11.17 21.69 14.10
C PHE A 193 11.21 20.52 15.10
N VAL A 194 11.93 20.63 16.23
CA VAL A 194 12.01 19.51 17.20
C VAL A 194 10.63 19.17 17.80
N LEU A 195 9.82 20.18 18.11
CA LEU A 195 8.55 20.01 18.82
C LEU A 195 7.47 19.28 17.98
N PRO A 196 7.21 19.62 16.70
CA PRO A 196 6.38 18.80 15.81
C PRO A 196 6.86 17.34 15.71
N ASN A 197 8.18 17.12 15.64
CA ASN A 197 8.76 15.79 15.50
C ASN A 197 8.70 14.95 16.78
N ILE A 198 8.72 15.57 17.98
CA ILE A 198 8.44 14.90 19.26
C ILE A 198 7.00 14.38 19.30
N ILE A 199 6.02 15.18 18.85
CA ILE A 199 4.63 14.71 18.78
C ILE A 199 4.51 13.55 17.78
N GLY A 200 5.11 13.68 16.58
CA GLY A 200 5.17 12.58 15.60
C GLY A 200 5.76 11.29 16.18
N MET A 201 6.83 11.41 16.98
CA MET A 201 7.44 10.29 17.70
C MET A 201 6.46 9.66 18.71
N ILE A 202 5.80 10.46 19.56
CA ILE A 202 4.82 9.96 20.54
C ILE A 202 3.69 9.19 19.84
N PHE A 203 3.12 9.74 18.76
CA PHE A 203 2.11 9.04 17.96
C PHE A 203 2.63 7.71 17.39
N CYS A 204 3.88 7.65 16.91
CA CYS A 204 4.49 6.42 16.42
C CYS A 204 4.62 5.35 17.52
N PHE A 205 5.08 5.73 18.72
CA PHE A 205 5.23 4.79 19.85
C PHE A 205 3.87 4.32 20.42
N VAL A 206 2.89 5.22 20.55
CA VAL A 206 1.51 4.85 20.95
C VAL A 206 0.88 3.91 19.92
N THR A 207 1.11 4.16 18.62
CA THR A 207 0.63 3.26 17.55
C THR A 207 1.35 1.92 17.58
N ALA A 208 2.67 1.89 17.83
CA ALA A 208 3.44 0.64 17.95
C ALA A 208 2.94 -0.21 19.13
N TRP A 209 2.65 0.43 20.27
CA TRP A 209 2.02 -0.21 21.43
C TRP A 209 0.60 -0.72 21.10
N ALA A 210 -0.23 0.07 20.42
CA ALA A 210 -1.55 -0.36 20.00
C ALA A 210 -1.51 -1.55 19.02
N VAL A 211 -0.55 -1.57 18.09
CA VAL A 211 -0.30 -2.73 17.21
C VAL A 211 0.15 -3.94 18.03
N TYR A 212 1.03 -3.76 19.03
CA TYR A 212 1.45 -4.84 19.92
C TYR A 212 0.29 -5.45 20.71
N VAL A 213 -0.65 -4.65 21.21
CA VAL A 213 -1.80 -5.12 22.00
C VAL A 213 -2.94 -5.66 21.15
N TYR A 214 -3.38 -4.93 20.12
CA TYR A 214 -4.66 -5.17 19.44
C TYR A 214 -4.57 -5.83 18.06
N ILE A 215 -3.44 -5.76 17.36
CA ILE A 215 -3.29 -6.43 16.06
C ILE A 215 -2.88 -7.88 16.30
N GLU A 216 -3.67 -8.83 15.81
CA GLU A 216 -3.30 -10.24 15.75
C GLU A 216 -2.29 -10.47 14.62
N GLU A 217 -1.41 -11.46 14.78
CA GLU A 217 -0.49 -11.84 13.70
C GLU A 217 -1.20 -12.78 12.72
N THR A 218 -1.20 -12.42 11.44
CA THR A 218 -1.84 -13.21 10.38
C THR A 218 -0.93 -14.33 9.86
N LEU A 219 0.39 -14.26 10.08
CA LEU A 219 1.32 -15.36 9.74
C LEU A 219 1.20 -16.53 10.75
N PRO A 220 0.91 -17.77 10.29
CA PRO A 220 0.90 -18.97 11.13
C PRO A 220 2.22 -19.18 11.88
N ILE A 221 2.15 -19.78 13.07
CA ILE A 221 3.32 -19.95 13.96
C ILE A 221 4.34 -20.89 13.32
N GLU A 222 3.88 -21.88 12.57
CA GLU A 222 4.65 -22.92 11.90
C GLU A 222 5.52 -22.37 10.76
N GLN A 223 5.10 -21.25 10.16
CA GLN A 223 5.82 -20.57 9.08
C GLN A 223 6.74 -19.46 9.61
N ARG A 224 6.58 -19.05 10.87
CA ARG A 224 7.30 -17.91 11.43
C ARG A 224 8.74 -18.29 11.77
N ARG A 225 9.69 -17.54 11.21
CA ARG A 225 11.11 -17.68 11.52
C ARG A 225 11.48 -16.94 12.80
N ASP A 226 12.46 -17.49 13.53
CA ASP A 226 12.91 -16.95 14.82
C ASP A 226 13.61 -15.59 14.63
N GLY A 227 13.15 -14.54 15.33
CA GLY A 227 13.63 -13.15 15.15
C GLY A 227 15.13 -12.93 15.38
N LYS A 228 15.82 -13.90 16.01
CA LYS A 228 17.29 -13.91 16.19
C LYS A 228 18.04 -13.85 14.86
N TYR A 229 17.45 -14.36 13.78
CA TYR A 229 18.07 -14.38 12.46
C TYR A 229 17.84 -13.09 11.64
N LEU A 230 17.01 -12.15 12.13
CA LEU A 230 16.61 -10.93 11.40
C LEU A 230 17.79 -10.19 10.77
N PHE A 231 18.79 -9.82 11.58
CA PHE A 231 19.94 -9.05 11.10
C PHE A 231 20.79 -9.84 10.10
N LEU A 232 20.88 -11.17 10.26
CA LEU A 232 21.61 -12.04 9.35
C LEU A 232 20.90 -12.16 8.01
N ASP A 233 19.60 -12.45 8.01
CA ASP A 233 18.79 -12.59 6.80
C ASP A 233 18.67 -11.24 6.05
N LEU A 234 18.51 -10.13 6.77
CA LEU A 234 18.51 -8.78 6.19
C LEU A 234 19.88 -8.41 5.61
N ALA A 235 20.99 -8.70 6.30
CA ALA A 235 22.35 -8.45 5.80
C ALA A 235 22.69 -9.33 4.58
N GLN A 236 22.30 -10.61 4.60
CA GLN A 236 22.44 -11.51 3.45
C GLN A 236 21.62 -11.01 2.26
N PHE A 237 20.38 -10.56 2.50
CA PHE A 237 19.53 -9.99 1.47
C PHE A 237 20.13 -8.70 0.88
N LEU A 238 20.59 -7.76 1.70
CA LEU A 238 21.24 -6.53 1.26
C LEU A 238 22.51 -6.85 0.44
N CYS A 239 23.35 -7.78 0.92
CA CYS A 239 24.51 -8.26 0.16
C CYS A 239 24.11 -8.89 -1.18
N ALA A 240 23.00 -9.64 -1.25
CA ALA A 240 22.49 -10.21 -2.49
C ALA A 240 21.95 -9.15 -3.46
N GLN A 241 21.25 -8.13 -2.96
CA GLN A 241 20.81 -6.98 -3.77
C GLN A 241 22.00 -6.18 -4.31
N ILE A 242 22.99 -5.88 -3.46
CA ILE A 242 24.22 -5.17 -3.86
C ILE A 242 24.97 -5.96 -4.94
N LYS A 243 25.21 -7.26 -4.73
CA LYS A 243 25.85 -8.14 -5.73
C LYS A 243 25.03 -8.23 -7.03
N GLY A 244 23.70 -8.30 -6.92
CA GLY A 244 22.80 -8.29 -8.08
C GLY A 244 22.81 -6.98 -8.86
N PHE A 245 22.87 -5.84 -8.16
CA PHE A 245 22.94 -4.50 -8.74
C PHE A 245 24.26 -4.30 -9.50
N PHE A 246 25.40 -4.59 -8.87
CA PHE A 246 26.71 -4.54 -9.56
C PHE A 246 26.81 -5.50 -10.74
N LYS A 247 26.22 -6.70 -10.65
CA LYS A 247 26.14 -7.66 -11.77
C LYS A 247 25.21 -7.19 -12.90
N CYS A 248 24.21 -6.37 -12.60
CA CYS A 248 23.30 -5.78 -13.58
C CYS A 248 23.91 -4.57 -14.28
N CYS A 249 24.60 -3.69 -13.55
CA CYS A 249 25.21 -2.47 -14.09
C CYS A 249 26.38 -2.75 -15.05
N CYS A 250 27.11 -3.86 -14.91
CA CYS A 250 28.20 -4.22 -15.82
C CYS A 250 27.76 -5.02 -17.06
N CYS A 251 26.50 -5.46 -17.12
CA CYS A 251 25.97 -6.24 -18.24
C CYS A 251 24.85 -5.47 -18.96
N GLY A 252 25.25 -4.64 -19.93
CA GLY A 252 24.32 -4.18 -20.97
C GLY A 252 23.59 -5.37 -21.61
N TRP A 253 22.35 -5.14 -22.05
CA TRP A 253 21.49 -6.15 -22.68
C TRP A 253 22.25 -7.04 -23.67
N ASN A 254 22.47 -8.30 -23.29
CA ASN A 254 22.76 -9.35 -24.24
C ASN A 254 22.08 -10.65 -23.80
N TYR A 255 21.13 -11.08 -24.63
CA TYR A 255 20.48 -12.38 -24.57
C TYR A 255 21.44 -13.37 -25.24
N GLY A 256 22.00 -14.31 -24.49
CA GLY A 256 23.02 -15.20 -25.04
C GLY A 256 23.34 -16.37 -24.11
N SER A 257 23.10 -17.58 -24.60
CA SER A 257 23.50 -18.83 -23.98
C SER A 257 25.02 -18.89 -23.74
N THR A 258 25.44 -19.36 -22.56
CA THR A 258 26.25 -20.60 -22.46
C THR A 258 26.55 -20.95 -21.00
N GLY A 259 26.50 -22.23 -20.67
CA GLY A 259 27.08 -22.80 -19.45
C GLY A 259 28.19 -23.81 -19.76
N LYS A 260 28.96 -24.20 -18.74
CA LYS A 260 29.87 -25.36 -18.59
C LYS A 260 30.73 -25.11 -17.33
N GLY A 261 31.20 -26.09 -16.55
CA GLY A 261 30.93 -27.54 -16.40
C GLY A 261 30.95 -27.88 -14.89
N ASN A 262 30.75 -29.10 -14.40
CA ASN A 262 30.95 -30.45 -14.95
C ASN A 262 29.68 -31.30 -14.65
N MET A 263 29.11 -32.17 -15.51
CA MET A 263 29.66 -33.34 -16.24
C MET A 263 30.18 -34.41 -15.27
N THR A 264 29.50 -35.55 -15.10
CA THR A 264 29.36 -36.70 -16.03
C THR A 264 27.90 -37.02 -16.42
N LEU A 265 27.55 -37.18 -17.71
CA LEU A 265 27.36 -38.46 -18.44
C LEU A 265 26.26 -39.33 -17.78
N SER A 266 25.11 -39.66 -18.41
CA SER A 266 24.74 -39.79 -19.85
C SER A 266 23.18 -39.89 -20.01
N GLU A 267 22.48 -39.99 -21.16
CA GLU A 267 22.85 -39.92 -22.59
C GLU A 267 21.76 -39.22 -23.49
N GLU A 268 20.71 -39.95 -23.91
CA GLU A 268 19.73 -39.66 -24.99
C GLU A 268 18.29 -40.08 -24.54
N GLU A 269 17.14 -39.75 -25.16
CA GLU A 269 16.71 -39.19 -26.45
C GLU A 269 15.66 -38.06 -26.20
N SER A 270 15.58 -36.93 -26.92
CA SER A 270 15.16 -36.64 -28.30
C SER A 270 13.63 -36.61 -28.60
N TYR A 271 13.25 -35.67 -29.49
CA TYR A 271 12.00 -35.55 -30.27
C TYR A 271 10.75 -34.74 -29.80
N THR A 272 10.66 -33.53 -30.39
CA THR A 272 9.55 -32.97 -31.22
C THR A 272 8.26 -32.42 -30.57
N ILE A 273 7.93 -31.19 -31.00
CA ILE A 273 6.63 -30.51 -30.80
C ILE A 273 5.60 -31.01 -31.82
N LYS A 274 4.36 -31.24 -31.39
CA LYS A 274 3.16 -31.04 -32.24
C LYS A 274 2.12 -30.22 -31.50
N GLU A 275 1.61 -29.19 -32.18
CA GLU A 275 0.29 -28.63 -31.88
C GLU A 275 -0.76 -29.62 -32.38
N GLU A 276 -1.84 -29.81 -31.62
CA GLU A 276 -3.16 -30.05 -32.22
C GLU A 276 -4.26 -29.47 -31.33
N SER A 277 -5.38 -29.10 -31.94
CA SER A 277 -6.33 -28.15 -31.39
C SER A 277 -7.77 -28.69 -31.34
N GLN A 278 -8.57 -28.06 -30.49
CA GLN A 278 -10.05 -28.02 -30.49
C GLN A 278 -10.85 -29.18 -29.83
N ASN A 279 -11.98 -28.75 -29.26
CA ASN A 279 -13.23 -29.48 -28.96
C ASN A 279 -13.24 -30.40 -27.71
N LEU A 280 -14.28 -30.40 -26.85
CA LEU A 280 -15.47 -29.55 -26.76
C LEU A 280 -16.11 -29.68 -25.33
N LEU A 281 -16.72 -28.62 -24.82
CA LEU A 281 -17.72 -28.62 -23.74
C LEU A 281 -18.92 -27.82 -24.29
N PRO A 282 -20.18 -28.28 -24.14
CA PRO A 282 -20.87 -28.04 -22.86
C PRO A 282 -21.93 -29.08 -22.46
N LEU A 283 -22.23 -29.18 -21.16
CA LEU A 283 -23.55 -29.62 -20.70
C LEU A 283 -24.43 -28.39 -20.48
N THR A 284 -25.61 -28.38 -21.09
CA THR A 284 -26.67 -27.40 -20.83
C THR A 284 -28.00 -28.10 -21.01
N THR A 285 -28.80 -28.17 -19.95
CA THR A 285 -30.18 -28.70 -20.02
C THR A 285 -31.14 -27.76 -19.29
N THR A 286 -31.91 -27.01 -20.06
CA THR A 286 -33.22 -26.48 -19.65
C THR A 286 -34.30 -27.34 -20.34
N PRO A 287 -35.43 -27.64 -19.68
CA PRO A 287 -36.44 -28.52 -20.26
C PRO A 287 -37.39 -27.76 -21.21
N GLN A 288 -37.74 -28.38 -22.35
CA GLN A 288 -38.89 -27.98 -23.16
C GLN A 288 -39.74 -29.18 -23.59
N MET A 289 -40.97 -28.88 -24.01
CA MET A 289 -42.10 -29.81 -24.08
C MET A 289 -42.16 -30.70 -25.33
N LYS A 290 -42.77 -31.87 -25.14
CA LYS A 290 -43.59 -32.68 -26.06
C LYS A 290 -43.73 -32.20 -27.52
N ALA A 291 -43.37 -33.07 -28.47
CA ALA A 291 -44.22 -33.45 -29.62
C ALA A 291 -43.69 -34.69 -30.37
N THR A 292 -44.53 -35.74 -30.41
CA THR A 292 -45.06 -36.39 -31.63
C THR A 292 -44.09 -36.88 -32.74
N THR A 293 -43.70 -38.16 -32.83
CA THR A 293 -44.37 -39.38 -33.41
C THR A 293 -43.83 -39.75 -34.81
N TYR A 294 -43.87 -41.06 -35.12
CA TYR A 294 -43.56 -41.76 -36.40
C TYR A 294 -42.04 -41.97 -36.66
N ALA A 295 -41.55 -43.21 -36.55
CA ALA A 295 -41.54 -44.28 -37.59
C ALA A 295 -40.30 -44.13 -38.51
N SER A 296 -39.68 -45.17 -39.05
CA SER A 296 -40.14 -46.56 -39.25
C SER A 296 -38.95 -47.53 -39.35
N THR A 297 -39.16 -48.78 -38.92
CA THR A 297 -38.76 -50.04 -39.59
C THR A 297 -37.32 -50.30 -40.07
N SER A 298 -36.96 -51.59 -39.96
CA SER A 298 -36.04 -52.36 -40.85
C SER A 298 -34.53 -52.09 -40.76
N SER A 299 -33.66 -53.11 -40.80
CA SER A 299 -33.93 -54.56 -40.87
C SER A 299 -32.72 -55.40 -40.45
N GLN A 300 -33.02 -56.56 -39.89
CA GLN A 300 -32.41 -57.87 -40.15
C GLN A 300 -30.89 -58.07 -40.00
N ASN A 301 -30.59 -59.05 -39.14
CA ASN A 301 -29.81 -60.25 -39.47
C ASN A 301 -28.27 -60.14 -39.50
N ASP A 302 -27.52 -61.21 -39.23
CA ASP A 302 -27.86 -62.61 -38.94
C ASP A 302 -26.77 -63.25 -38.05
N GLN A 303 -27.13 -64.24 -37.22
CA GLN A 303 -26.44 -65.53 -36.97
C GLN A 303 -24.92 -65.55 -36.64
N ARG A 304 -24.36 -66.44 -35.78
CA ARG A 304 -24.85 -67.60 -34.98
C ARG A 304 -23.72 -68.04 -34.02
N ASN A 305 -24.08 -68.70 -32.91
CA ASN A 305 -23.52 -69.93 -32.30
C ASN A 305 -21.97 -70.11 -32.12
N ASP A 306 -21.45 -70.88 -31.17
CA ASP A 306 -21.93 -71.53 -29.93
C ASP A 306 -20.67 -71.98 -29.11
N ASP A 307 -20.85 -72.90 -28.13
CA ASP A 307 -19.85 -73.64 -27.33
C ASP A 307 -19.26 -72.87 -26.11
N ILE A 308 -19.64 -73.11 -24.85
CA ILE A 308 -19.85 -74.34 -24.03
C ILE A 308 -18.54 -75.01 -23.56
N SER A 309 -18.15 -74.77 -22.30
CA SER A 309 -17.84 -75.87 -21.33
C SER A 309 -17.54 -75.39 -19.88
N ASN A 310 -18.42 -75.79 -18.95
CA ASN A 310 -18.18 -76.39 -17.60
C ASN A 310 -16.71 -76.76 -17.17
N ARG A 311 -16.31 -76.90 -15.89
CA ARG A 311 -16.93 -76.78 -14.53
C ARG A 311 -15.93 -77.18 -13.39
N HIS A 312 -16.13 -76.66 -12.16
CA HIS A 312 -15.51 -77.10 -10.86
C HIS A 312 -13.99 -76.84 -10.66
N ASN A 313 -13.40 -76.80 -9.44
CA ASN A 313 -13.88 -77.23 -8.10
C ASN A 313 -13.38 -76.36 -6.91
N ILE A 314 -13.88 -76.68 -5.70
CA ILE A 314 -13.64 -76.06 -4.39
C ILE A 314 -12.24 -76.33 -3.80
N GLY A 315 -11.69 -75.40 -3.01
CA GLY A 315 -10.50 -75.64 -2.16
C GLY A 315 -10.25 -74.54 -1.12
N SER A 316 -10.57 -74.80 0.15
CA SER A 316 -10.30 -73.90 1.28
C SER A 316 -8.98 -74.22 1.97
N SER A 317 -8.12 -73.23 2.20
CA SER A 317 -7.07 -73.27 3.25
C SER A 317 -6.59 -71.87 3.60
N SER A 318 -6.48 -71.59 4.89
CA SER A 318 -5.99 -70.33 5.44
C SER A 318 -4.46 -70.33 5.53
N THR A 319 -3.81 -69.26 5.08
CA THR A 319 -2.45 -68.95 5.51
C THR A 319 -2.25 -67.44 5.52
N SER A 320 -1.94 -66.89 6.69
CA SER A 320 -1.64 -65.47 6.88
C SER A 320 -0.23 -65.14 6.39
N LEU A 321 -0.08 -64.15 5.50
CA LEU A 321 1.17 -63.45 5.34
C LEU A 321 0.92 -61.98 5.00
N ALA A 322 1.54 -61.08 5.76
CA ALA A 322 1.35 -59.64 5.62
C ALA A 322 2.02 -59.13 4.34
N SER A 323 1.25 -58.45 3.48
CA SER A 323 1.79 -57.59 2.43
C SER A 323 1.72 -56.14 2.91
N GLN A 324 2.88 -55.48 2.94
CA GLN A 324 3.00 -54.11 3.41
C GLN A 324 2.39 -53.15 2.37
N SER A 325 1.48 -52.29 2.81
CA SER A 325 1.04 -51.14 2.01
C SER A 325 2.19 -50.14 1.93
N SER A 326 2.91 -50.14 0.82
CA SER A 326 3.88 -49.09 0.50
C SER A 326 3.12 -47.82 0.16
N VAL A 327 3.03 -46.90 1.14
CA VAL A 327 2.53 -45.54 0.91
C VAL A 327 3.45 -44.87 -0.11
N GLU A 328 2.96 -44.67 -1.33
CA GLU A 328 3.60 -43.79 -2.30
C GLU A 328 3.61 -42.38 -1.72
N THR A 329 4.76 -41.99 -1.18
CA THR A 329 5.01 -40.61 -0.78
C THR A 329 5.14 -39.78 -2.05
N ALA A 330 4.00 -39.27 -2.52
CA ALA A 330 3.95 -38.30 -3.61
C ALA A 330 4.85 -37.11 -3.24
N THR A 331 6.00 -37.02 -3.90
CA THR A 331 6.96 -35.94 -3.71
C THR A 331 6.41 -34.68 -4.36
N SER A 332 5.53 -33.99 -3.63
CA SER A 332 5.04 -32.67 -4.00
C SER A 332 6.22 -31.69 -4.00
N THR A 333 6.80 -31.48 -5.18
CA THR A 333 7.75 -30.39 -5.40
C THR A 333 7.12 -29.09 -4.89
N PRO A 334 7.75 -28.37 -3.95
CA PRO A 334 7.16 -27.17 -3.38
C PRO A 334 6.88 -26.16 -4.51
N PRO A 335 5.73 -25.45 -4.48
CA PRO A 335 5.36 -24.53 -5.54
C PRO A 335 6.46 -23.49 -5.73
N PRO A 336 6.84 -23.16 -6.98
CA PRO A 336 7.97 -22.29 -7.26
C PRO A 336 7.75 -20.92 -6.62
N THR A 337 8.69 -20.51 -5.77
CA THR A 337 8.55 -19.26 -5.00
C THR A 337 8.37 -18.06 -5.94
N PRO A 338 7.32 -17.24 -5.74
CA PRO A 338 6.96 -16.18 -6.67
C PRO A 338 8.01 -15.06 -6.67
N THR A 339 8.98 -15.17 -7.57
CA THR A 339 10.02 -14.16 -7.78
C THR A 339 9.42 -12.91 -8.42
N MET A 340 9.91 -11.71 -8.09
CA MET A 340 9.42 -10.43 -8.63
C MET A 340 9.32 -10.41 -10.17
N ARG A 341 10.25 -11.10 -10.87
CA ARG A 341 10.24 -11.29 -12.34
C ARG A 341 9.01 -12.05 -12.85
N SER A 342 8.49 -13.01 -12.08
CA SER A 342 7.27 -13.79 -12.35
C SER A 342 5.99 -12.98 -12.09
N ILE A 343 6.04 -12.03 -11.13
CA ILE A 343 4.94 -11.08 -10.91
C ILE A 343 4.85 -10.11 -12.10
N TRP A 344 5.99 -9.59 -12.57
CA TRP A 344 6.06 -8.62 -13.66
C TRP A 344 5.84 -9.22 -15.06
N SER A 345 6.01 -10.53 -15.23
CA SER A 345 5.71 -11.22 -16.50
C SER A 345 4.21 -11.41 -16.75
N ARG A 346 3.36 -11.32 -15.71
CA ARG A 346 1.91 -11.44 -15.81
C ARG A 346 1.30 -10.11 -16.31
N PRO A 347 0.73 -10.04 -17.54
CA PRO A 347 0.28 -8.77 -18.11
C PRO A 347 -0.80 -8.08 -17.26
N LYS A 348 -1.76 -8.85 -16.73
CA LYS A 348 -2.82 -8.32 -15.87
C LYS A 348 -2.28 -7.62 -14.64
N THR A 349 -1.29 -8.20 -13.94
CA THR A 349 -0.69 -7.59 -12.75
C THR A 349 0.20 -6.40 -13.11
N ARG A 350 0.99 -6.52 -14.19
CA ARG A 350 1.85 -5.43 -14.67
C ARG A 350 1.08 -4.15 -14.97
N HIS A 351 -0.06 -4.23 -15.67
CA HIS A 351 -0.87 -3.04 -16.00
C HIS A 351 -1.46 -2.33 -14.78
N HIS A 352 -1.75 -3.05 -13.70
CA HIS A 352 -2.18 -2.42 -12.44
C HIS A 352 -1.01 -1.70 -11.74
N LEU A 353 0.19 -2.29 -11.76
CA LEU A 353 1.41 -1.69 -11.22
C LEU A 353 1.82 -0.42 -12.01
N GLU A 354 1.78 -0.49 -13.35
CA GLU A 354 2.03 0.66 -14.25
C GLU A 354 1.03 1.79 -13.96
N SER A 355 -0.26 1.48 -13.87
CA SER A 355 -1.32 2.45 -13.55
C SER A 355 -1.15 3.06 -12.16
N TYR A 356 -0.81 2.25 -11.15
CA TYR A 356 -0.52 2.73 -9.79
C TYR A 356 0.66 3.69 -9.77
N GLY A 357 1.76 3.31 -10.42
CA GLY A 357 3.00 4.10 -10.46
C GLY A 357 2.79 5.46 -11.12
N LEU A 358 2.20 5.48 -12.33
CA LEU A 358 1.93 6.72 -13.06
C LEU A 358 0.99 7.65 -12.29
N PHE A 359 -0.10 7.13 -11.74
CA PHE A 359 -1.04 7.96 -10.97
C PHE A 359 -0.41 8.46 -9.66
N SER A 360 0.34 7.61 -8.95
CA SER A 360 1.04 8.02 -7.73
C SER A 360 2.11 9.07 -7.98
N PHE A 361 2.79 9.01 -9.12
CA PHE A 361 3.76 10.02 -9.53
C PHE A 361 3.07 11.39 -9.73
N ILE A 362 1.98 11.43 -10.52
CA ILE A 362 1.22 12.67 -10.77
C ILE A 362 0.68 13.26 -9.47
N VAL A 363 0.07 12.45 -8.59
CA VAL A 363 -0.43 12.92 -7.29
C VAL A 363 0.70 13.46 -6.41
N THR A 364 1.87 12.82 -6.41
CA THR A 364 3.02 13.30 -5.63
C THR A 364 3.54 14.63 -6.19
N CYS A 365 3.62 14.80 -7.51
CA CYS A 365 4.00 16.08 -8.11
C CYS A 365 3.07 17.23 -7.71
N VAL A 366 1.75 16.99 -7.64
CA VAL A 366 0.79 18.00 -7.18
C VAL A 366 0.94 18.28 -5.68
N ASP A 367 1.09 17.23 -4.88
CA ASP A 367 1.21 17.34 -3.42
C ASP A 367 2.42 18.18 -2.98
N GLU A 368 3.54 18.09 -3.70
CA GLU A 368 4.73 18.92 -3.49
C GLU A 368 4.62 20.31 -4.14
N ALA A 369 3.96 20.42 -5.31
CA ALA A 369 3.81 21.71 -5.99
C ALA A 369 2.84 22.68 -5.30
N PHE A 370 1.80 22.17 -4.62
CA PHE A 370 0.78 23.02 -4.01
C PHE A 370 1.32 23.94 -2.87
N PRO A 371 2.09 23.45 -1.88
CA PRO A 371 2.70 24.32 -0.87
C PRO A 371 3.66 25.35 -1.50
N LEU A 372 4.47 24.94 -2.48
CA LEU A 372 5.40 25.84 -3.18
C LEU A 372 4.68 26.97 -3.92
N TYR A 373 3.57 26.66 -4.61
CA TYR A 373 2.69 27.65 -5.24
C TYR A 373 2.07 28.62 -4.22
N CYS A 374 1.70 28.12 -3.03
CA CYS A 374 1.16 28.98 -1.98
C CYS A 374 2.22 29.91 -1.37
N ILE A 375 3.45 29.43 -1.14
CA ILE A 375 4.54 30.23 -0.54
C ILE A 375 5.10 31.26 -1.54
N SER A 376 5.18 30.94 -2.83
CA SER A 376 5.83 31.81 -3.82
C SER A 376 5.21 33.21 -3.87
N GLN A 377 6.04 34.24 -3.67
CA GLN A 377 5.60 35.64 -3.72
C GLN A 377 5.40 36.11 -5.17
N THR A 378 6.29 35.69 -6.08
CA THR A 378 6.20 35.91 -7.53
C THR A 378 5.44 34.75 -8.18
N GLY A 379 4.41 35.07 -8.96
CA GLY A 379 3.57 34.06 -9.65
C GLY A 379 2.70 33.14 -8.75
N GLY A 380 2.80 33.25 -7.42
CA GLY A 380 2.01 32.49 -6.45
C GLY A 380 1.16 33.37 -5.55
N LEU A 381 0.55 32.75 -4.53
CA LEU A 381 -0.34 33.43 -3.58
C LEU A 381 0.43 34.23 -2.51
N GLY A 382 1.65 33.81 -2.18
CA GLY A 382 2.48 34.43 -1.14
C GLY A 382 1.85 34.39 0.25
N LEU A 383 1.35 33.21 0.65
CA LEU A 383 0.69 32.91 1.93
C LEU A 383 1.71 32.50 3.01
N SER A 384 1.35 32.68 4.28
CA SER A 384 2.11 32.15 5.43
C SER A 384 1.94 30.62 5.55
N GLU A 385 2.92 29.95 6.16
CA GLU A 385 2.89 28.48 6.38
C GLU A 385 1.64 28.05 7.18
N GLN A 386 1.21 28.88 8.13
CA GLN A 386 -0.02 28.66 8.91
C GLN A 386 -1.28 28.67 8.02
N SER A 387 -1.34 29.57 7.04
CA SER A 387 -2.45 29.64 6.07
C SER A 387 -2.48 28.42 5.15
N ILE A 388 -1.32 27.87 4.80
CA ILE A 388 -1.22 26.63 4.03
C ILE A 388 -1.66 25.44 4.88
N GLY A 389 -1.20 25.39 6.14
CA GLY A 389 -1.63 24.41 7.14
C GLY A 389 -3.14 24.39 7.34
N SER A 390 -3.80 25.55 7.41
CA SER A 390 -5.25 25.64 7.57
C SER A 390 -6.01 25.16 6.31
N ILE A 391 -5.57 25.54 5.11
CA ILE A 391 -6.15 25.05 3.84
C ILE A 391 -6.05 23.51 3.75
N LEU A 392 -4.86 22.95 4.03
CA LEU A 392 -4.64 21.51 3.99
C LEU A 392 -5.48 20.78 5.06
N SER A 393 -5.61 21.36 6.24
CA SER A 393 -6.44 20.83 7.32
C SER A 393 -7.93 20.84 6.95
N GLY A 394 -8.43 21.93 6.37
CA GLY A 394 -9.80 22.02 5.85
C GLY A 394 -10.09 21.00 4.76
N ALA A 395 -9.17 20.81 3.82
CA ALA A 395 -9.26 19.75 2.82
C ALA A 395 -9.20 18.34 3.46
N GLY A 396 -8.41 18.17 4.52
CA GLY A 396 -8.33 16.97 5.34
C GLY A 396 -9.65 16.62 6.03
N ILE A 397 -10.38 17.61 6.56
CA ILE A 397 -11.75 17.45 7.10
C ILE A 397 -12.69 16.94 6.01
N LEU A 398 -12.78 17.64 4.86
CA LEU A 398 -13.66 17.22 3.76
C LEU A 398 -13.34 15.79 3.30
N PHE A 399 -12.05 15.47 3.19
CA PHE A 399 -11.61 14.13 2.84
C PHE A 399 -12.01 13.09 3.90
N ALA A 400 -11.73 13.32 5.19
CA ALA A 400 -12.01 12.37 6.27
C ALA A 400 -13.50 12.00 6.38
N PHE A 401 -14.40 12.98 6.29
CA PHE A 401 -15.85 12.74 6.41
C PHE A 401 -16.47 12.11 5.16
N PHE A 402 -16.13 12.58 3.96
CA PHE A 402 -16.85 12.19 2.74
C PHE A 402 -16.26 10.98 2.01
N GLN A 403 -14.98 10.64 2.22
CA GLN A 403 -14.30 9.63 1.38
C GLN A 403 -14.91 8.24 1.45
N TYR A 404 -15.34 7.78 2.65
CA TYR A 404 -15.90 6.44 2.80
C TYR A 404 -17.27 6.33 2.11
N GLY A 405 -18.10 7.37 2.25
CA GLY A 405 -19.39 7.46 1.58
C GLY A 405 -19.22 7.47 0.05
N VAL A 406 -18.35 8.33 -0.47
CA VAL A 406 -18.06 8.40 -1.92
C VAL A 406 -17.49 7.08 -2.43
N TYR A 407 -16.55 6.45 -1.71
CA TYR A 407 -16.00 5.15 -2.08
C TYR A 407 -17.07 4.07 -2.17
N SER A 408 -17.86 3.92 -1.10
CA SER A 408 -18.93 2.91 -1.02
C SER A 408 -19.98 3.11 -2.13
N ILE A 409 -20.47 4.34 -2.31
CA ILE A 409 -21.48 4.66 -3.34
C ILE A 409 -20.95 4.40 -4.75
N VAL A 410 -19.73 4.85 -5.07
CA VAL A 410 -19.19 4.71 -6.43
C VAL A 410 -18.86 3.25 -6.76
N VAL A 411 -18.28 2.49 -5.82
CA VAL A 411 -17.97 1.07 -6.03
C VAL A 411 -19.26 0.24 -6.12
N ALA A 412 -20.26 0.49 -5.26
CA ALA A 412 -21.54 -0.22 -5.32
C ALA A 412 -22.33 0.08 -6.60
N LYS A 413 -22.36 1.34 -7.06
CA LYS A 413 -23.16 1.75 -8.22
C LYS A 413 -22.49 1.47 -9.58
N PHE A 414 -21.17 1.58 -9.67
CA PHE A 414 -20.45 1.49 -10.94
C PHE A 414 -19.48 0.31 -11.04
N GLY A 415 -19.16 -0.34 -9.92
CA GLY A 415 -18.19 -1.44 -9.85
C GLY A 415 -16.73 -0.98 -9.90
N LEU A 416 -15.84 -1.89 -9.46
CA LEU A 416 -14.42 -1.63 -9.21
C LEU A 416 -13.63 -1.09 -10.41
N TYR A 417 -13.96 -1.53 -11.63
CA TYR A 417 -13.24 -1.08 -12.83
C TYR A 417 -13.68 0.32 -13.29
N LYS A 418 -14.93 0.71 -13.06
CA LYS A 418 -15.39 2.08 -13.35
C LYS A 418 -14.97 3.05 -12.26
N SER A 419 -14.91 2.63 -10.99
CA SER A 419 -14.39 3.46 -9.89
C SER A 419 -12.94 3.89 -10.11
N LEU A 420 -12.10 3.03 -10.70
CA LEU A 420 -10.75 3.41 -11.16
C LEU A 420 -10.77 4.57 -12.15
N LYS A 421 -11.60 4.50 -13.20
CA LYS A 421 -11.68 5.56 -14.23
C LYS A 421 -12.23 6.87 -13.64
N ILE A 422 -13.25 6.78 -12.81
CA ILE A 422 -13.85 7.94 -12.11
C ILE A 422 -12.82 8.57 -11.17
N GLY A 423 -12.12 7.77 -10.35
CA GLY A 423 -11.08 8.25 -9.44
C GLY A 423 -9.92 8.93 -10.15
N CYS A 424 -9.49 8.39 -11.30
CA CYS A 424 -8.45 9.00 -12.12
C CYS A 424 -8.88 10.37 -12.70
N LEU A 425 -10.05 10.42 -13.35
CA LEU A 425 -10.54 11.66 -13.98
C LEU A 425 -10.88 12.74 -12.93
N VAL A 426 -11.71 12.41 -11.95
CA VAL A 426 -12.20 13.38 -10.95
C VAL A 426 -11.16 13.66 -9.86
N GLY A 427 -10.16 12.79 -9.69
CA GLY A 427 -9.01 13.06 -8.81
C GLY A 427 -8.12 14.17 -9.36
N ILE A 428 -7.89 14.21 -10.67
CA ILE A 428 -6.94 15.15 -11.30
C ILE A 428 -7.62 16.41 -11.86
N MET A 429 -8.80 16.32 -12.45
CA MET A 429 -9.47 17.48 -13.09
C MET A 429 -9.61 18.72 -12.18
N PRO A 430 -9.99 18.62 -10.88
CA PRO A 430 -10.09 19.79 -10.01
C PRO A 430 -8.76 20.53 -9.81
N ILE A 431 -7.62 19.82 -9.87
CA ILE A 431 -6.28 20.36 -9.63
C ILE A 431 -5.94 21.44 -10.67
N ILE A 432 -6.43 21.29 -11.90
CA ILE A 432 -6.27 22.27 -12.99
C ILE A 432 -6.91 23.63 -12.64
N LEU A 433 -7.86 23.65 -11.70
CA LEU A 433 -8.52 24.86 -11.24
C LEU A 433 -7.72 25.62 -10.15
N ILE A 434 -6.68 25.03 -9.55
CA ILE A 434 -5.90 25.67 -8.46
C ILE A 434 -5.39 27.08 -8.86
N PRO A 435 -4.83 27.32 -10.07
CA PRO A 435 -4.39 28.66 -10.47
C PRO A 435 -5.50 29.71 -10.54
N LEU A 436 -6.78 29.32 -10.66
CA LEU A 436 -7.90 30.26 -10.60
C LEU A 436 -8.04 30.94 -9.23
N SER A 437 -7.39 30.42 -8.18
CA SER A 437 -7.28 31.10 -6.88
C SER A 437 -6.64 32.49 -6.99
N MET A 438 -5.80 32.74 -8.00
CA MET A 438 -5.22 34.06 -8.27
C MET A 438 -6.26 35.15 -8.58
N LEU A 439 -7.45 34.78 -9.08
CA LEU A 439 -8.52 35.74 -9.44
C LEU A 439 -9.10 36.49 -8.23
N TRP A 440 -8.83 36.00 -7.00
CA TRP A 440 -9.24 36.64 -5.75
C TRP A 440 -8.05 37.11 -4.91
N LYS A 441 -6.84 37.16 -5.50
CA LYS A 441 -5.68 37.80 -4.89
C LYS A 441 -5.91 39.31 -4.92
N GLU A 442 -5.96 39.92 -3.75
CA GLU A 442 -6.02 41.37 -3.63
C GLU A 442 -4.59 41.92 -3.75
N ASP A 443 -4.31 42.59 -4.87
CA ASP A 443 -3.04 43.29 -5.06
C ASP A 443 -3.01 44.56 -4.19
N LYS A 444 -1.93 44.75 -3.42
CA LYS A 444 -1.73 46.01 -2.68
C LYS A 444 -1.60 47.16 -3.69
N VAL A 445 -2.33 48.24 -3.46
CA VAL A 445 -2.11 49.51 -4.16
C VAL A 445 -0.69 50.00 -3.87
N GLU A 446 0.07 50.31 -4.92
CA GLU A 446 1.40 50.91 -4.81
C GLU A 446 1.27 52.34 -4.25
N GLY A 447 1.80 52.59 -3.04
CA GLY A 447 1.75 53.93 -2.44
C GLY A 447 1.72 53.99 -0.90
N GLY A 448 2.44 53.11 -0.21
CA GLY A 448 2.60 53.15 1.26
C GLY A 448 4.01 52.73 1.65
N ASP A 449 4.60 53.42 2.62
CA ASP A 449 6.05 53.44 2.86
C ASP A 449 6.67 52.07 3.17
N VAL A 450 7.94 51.93 2.74
CA VAL A 450 8.68 50.66 2.75
C VAL A 450 9.29 50.33 4.12
N GLU A 451 9.25 51.26 5.07
CA GLU A 451 9.73 51.03 6.44
C GLU A 451 8.60 50.51 7.36
N ASN A 452 8.87 49.40 8.04
CA ASN A 452 8.02 48.77 9.06
C ASN A 452 6.80 47.95 8.58
N ASN A 453 6.80 47.40 7.35
CA ASN A 453 5.98 46.20 7.09
C ASN A 453 6.67 44.97 7.71
N GLU A 454 6.49 44.84 9.02
CA GLU A 454 6.68 43.63 9.82
C GLU A 454 5.93 42.43 9.19
N TYR A 455 6.18 41.20 9.70
CA TYR A 455 5.62 39.94 9.19
C TYR A 455 4.11 39.77 9.46
N GLY A 456 3.31 40.82 9.26
CA GLY A 456 1.87 40.83 9.45
C GLY A 456 1.18 39.82 8.55
N ASP A 457 0.54 38.83 9.17
CA ASP A 457 -0.23 37.79 8.49
C ASP A 457 -1.16 38.42 7.46
N LYS A 458 -0.91 38.14 6.16
CA LYS A 458 -1.90 38.40 5.12
C LYS A 458 -3.15 37.60 5.45
N HIS A 459 -4.18 38.27 5.94
CA HIS A 459 -5.41 37.63 6.35
C HIS A 459 -5.96 36.80 5.17
N LEU A 460 -5.98 35.48 5.33
CA LEU A 460 -6.33 34.58 4.24
C LEU A 460 -7.74 34.88 3.74
N ASN A 461 -7.88 35.26 2.47
CA ASN A 461 -9.17 35.60 1.89
C ASN A 461 -10.08 34.36 1.94
N TRP A 462 -11.24 34.49 2.59
CA TRP A 462 -12.18 33.39 2.77
C TRP A 462 -12.63 32.74 1.46
N LYS A 463 -12.67 33.51 0.36
CA LYS A 463 -12.96 32.99 -0.99
C LYS A 463 -11.88 32.03 -1.46
N ILE A 464 -10.60 32.42 -1.34
CA ILE A 464 -9.44 31.59 -1.68
C ILE A 464 -9.41 30.33 -0.79
N TYR A 465 -9.58 30.50 0.53
CA TYR A 465 -9.64 29.38 1.47
C TYR A 465 -10.70 28.36 1.08
N THR A 466 -11.97 28.79 0.97
CA THR A 466 -13.09 27.90 0.65
C THR A 466 -12.90 27.21 -0.71
N PHE A 467 -12.42 27.94 -1.71
CA PHE A 467 -12.14 27.40 -3.05
C PHE A 467 -11.08 26.30 -3.02
N LEU A 468 -9.91 26.58 -2.42
CA LEU A 468 -8.80 25.63 -2.35
C LEU A 468 -9.14 24.41 -1.49
N VAL A 469 -9.83 24.60 -0.35
CA VAL A 469 -10.32 23.49 0.49
C VAL A 469 -11.23 22.56 -0.30
N LEU A 470 -12.17 23.10 -1.08
CA LEU A 470 -13.11 22.32 -1.89
C LEU A 470 -12.39 21.59 -3.03
N VAL A 471 -11.53 22.28 -3.78
CA VAL A 471 -10.75 21.70 -4.89
C VAL A 471 -9.85 20.57 -4.42
N LEU A 472 -9.05 20.81 -3.37
CA LEU A 472 -8.14 19.81 -2.80
C LEU A 472 -8.91 18.66 -2.14
N GLY A 473 -9.95 18.95 -1.36
CA GLY A 473 -10.74 17.92 -0.69
C GLY A 473 -11.40 16.96 -1.68
N ILE A 474 -12.03 17.47 -2.75
CA ILE A 474 -12.58 16.64 -3.83
C ILE A 474 -11.47 15.83 -4.51
N SER A 475 -10.37 16.48 -4.91
CA SER A 475 -9.22 15.79 -5.53
C SER A 475 -8.71 14.62 -4.66
N LYS A 476 -8.51 14.85 -3.36
CA LYS A 476 -8.04 13.82 -2.42
C LYS A 476 -9.03 12.66 -2.26
N ILE A 477 -10.34 12.94 -2.19
CA ILE A 477 -11.39 11.90 -2.15
C ILE A 477 -11.30 10.98 -3.38
N PHE A 478 -11.23 11.54 -4.58
CA PHE A 478 -11.21 10.74 -5.82
C PHE A 478 -9.84 10.10 -6.11
N CYS A 479 -8.73 10.70 -5.67
CA CYS A 479 -7.43 10.03 -5.65
C CYS A 479 -7.43 8.83 -4.68
N CYS A 480 -8.06 8.95 -3.50
CA CYS A 480 -8.25 7.84 -2.56
C CYS A 480 -9.09 6.72 -3.19
N LEU A 481 -10.19 7.06 -3.86
CA LEU A 481 -11.02 6.11 -4.62
C LEU A 481 -10.19 5.30 -5.62
N PHE A 482 -9.30 5.96 -6.38
CA PHE A 482 -8.37 5.27 -7.28
C PHE A 482 -7.45 4.32 -6.51
N PHE A 483 -6.75 4.81 -5.48
CA PHE A 483 -5.76 4.02 -4.73
C PHE A 483 -6.35 2.81 -3.99
N ALA A 484 -7.57 2.93 -3.45
CA ALA A 484 -8.30 1.80 -2.88
C ALA A 484 -8.71 0.81 -3.97
N SER A 485 -9.35 1.29 -5.04
CA SER A 485 -9.85 0.44 -6.13
C SER A 485 -8.72 -0.35 -6.83
N VAL A 486 -7.56 0.27 -7.05
CA VAL A 486 -6.41 -0.38 -7.70
C VAL A 486 -5.73 -1.38 -6.78
N SER A 487 -5.75 -1.17 -5.46
CA SER A 487 -5.19 -2.12 -4.49
C SER A 487 -6.01 -3.42 -4.49
N VAL A 488 -7.35 -3.30 -4.42
CA VAL A 488 -8.28 -4.43 -4.51
C VAL A 488 -8.15 -5.14 -5.86
N ALA A 489 -8.09 -4.39 -6.97
CA ALA A 489 -7.95 -4.98 -8.30
C ALA A 489 -6.61 -5.69 -8.50
N MET A 490 -5.51 -5.15 -7.94
CA MET A 490 -4.19 -5.77 -7.96
C MET A 490 -4.16 -7.08 -7.17
N ASN A 491 -4.70 -7.09 -5.94
CA ASN A 491 -4.87 -8.32 -5.16
C ASN A 491 -5.67 -9.36 -5.93
N GLN A 492 -6.79 -8.94 -6.53
CA GLN A 492 -7.65 -9.81 -7.33
C GLN A 492 -7.01 -10.32 -8.62
N SER A 493 -5.94 -9.69 -9.12
CA SER A 493 -5.16 -10.15 -10.28
C SER A 493 -4.26 -11.36 -9.98
N VAL A 494 -3.94 -11.61 -8.70
CA VAL A 494 -3.05 -12.70 -8.27
C VAL A 494 -3.88 -13.96 -7.93
N PRO A 495 -3.50 -15.16 -8.41
CA PRO A 495 -4.15 -16.42 -8.06
C PRO A 495 -4.20 -16.64 -6.54
N LEU A 496 -5.26 -17.26 -6.04
CA LEU A 496 -5.42 -17.52 -4.60
C LEU A 496 -4.27 -18.36 -4.01
N SER A 497 -3.75 -19.34 -4.77
CA SER A 497 -2.58 -20.14 -4.40
C SER A 497 -1.24 -19.39 -4.39
N SER A 498 -1.24 -18.09 -4.71
CA SER A 498 -0.07 -17.20 -4.62
C SER A 498 -0.31 -16.00 -3.70
N ARG A 499 -1.39 -16.03 -2.91
CA ARG A 499 -1.60 -15.13 -1.77
C ARG A 499 -1.15 -15.90 -0.52
N GLY A 500 -0.39 -15.24 0.34
CA GLY A 500 0.23 -15.86 1.53
C GLY A 500 -0.68 -15.91 2.74
#